data_AF-A0A536A1B3-F1
#
_entry.id   AF-A0A536A1B3-F1
#
_cell.length_a   1.000
_cell.length_b   1.000
_cell.length_c   1.000
_cell.angle_alpha   90.00
_cell.angle_beta   90.00
_cell.angle_gamma   90.00
#
_symmetry.space_group_name_H-M   'P 1'
#
loop_
_entity.id
_entity.type
_entity.pdbx_description
1 polymer ?
#
loop_
_entity_poly.entity_id
_entity_poly.type
_entity_poly.pdbx_seq_one_letter_code
_entity_poly.pdbx_strand_id
1 'polypeptide(L)'
;IGIGAGVDCDGQVLVLHDVLGLFGDFKPKFAKRYADLGAQVVGALREFDREVREGSFPTADETFTMKESELLSLQRSMAQQKAG
;
A
#
# COMPACT_ATOMS: atom_id res chain seq x y z
N ILE A 1 18.70 8.75 -26.01
CA ILE A 1 17.82 8.76 -24.80
C ILE A 1 18.20 9.95 -23.93
N GLY A 2 17.29 10.89 -23.70
CA GLY A 2 17.53 12.10 -22.90
C GLY A 2 16.59 12.23 -21.69
N ILE A 3 17.05 12.96 -20.67
CA ILE A 3 16.24 13.46 -19.56
C ILE A 3 16.57 14.94 -19.39
N GLY A 4 15.61 15.83 -19.69
CA GLY A 4 15.87 17.27 -19.70
C GLY A 4 16.86 17.75 -20.76
N ALA A 5 17.14 16.94 -21.79
CA ALA A 5 18.07 17.25 -22.88
C ALA A 5 17.39 17.85 -24.13
N GLY A 6 16.12 18.28 -24.00
CA GLY A 6 15.34 18.81 -25.12
C GLY A 6 14.70 17.71 -25.98
N VAL A 7 14.05 18.15 -27.06
CA VAL A 7 13.25 17.28 -27.94
C VAL A 7 14.08 16.50 -28.96
N ASP A 8 15.32 16.93 -29.23
CA ASP A 8 16.18 16.40 -30.30
C ASP A 8 16.90 15.09 -29.93
N CYS A 9 16.40 14.35 -28.94
CA CYS A 9 16.89 13.02 -28.59
C CYS A 9 16.00 11.94 -29.24
N ASP A 10 16.58 10.82 -29.66
CA ASP A 10 15.84 9.67 -30.25
C ASP A 10 14.83 8.99 -29.30
N GLY A 11 14.82 9.38 -28.03
CA GLY A 11 13.90 8.89 -27.02
C GLY A 11 14.11 9.61 -25.69
N GLN A 12 13.15 9.48 -24.79
CA GLN A 12 13.12 10.19 -23.51
C GLN A 12 13.03 9.21 -22.34
N VAL A 13 13.61 9.58 -21.21
CA VAL A 13 13.50 8.85 -19.95
C VAL A 13 13.11 9.83 -18.83
N LEU A 14 12.23 9.40 -17.95
CA LEU A 14 11.82 10.12 -16.73
C LEU A 14 11.78 9.14 -15.56
N VAL A 15 11.94 9.65 -14.35
CA VAL A 15 11.75 8.86 -13.13
C VAL A 15 10.25 8.61 -12.95
N LEU A 16 9.87 7.34 -12.74
CA LEU A 16 8.47 6.93 -12.55
C LEU A 16 7.72 7.79 -11.52
N HIS A 17 8.37 8.07 -10.39
CA HIS A 17 7.80 8.86 -9.31
C HIS A 17 7.48 10.31 -9.71
N ASP A 18 8.29 10.94 -10.57
CA ASP A 18 8.05 12.29 -11.06
C ASP A 18 6.89 12.33 -12.08
N VAL A 19 6.82 11.29 -12.93
CA VAL A 19 5.74 11.11 -13.91
C VAL A 19 4.40 10.92 -13.20
N LEU A 20 4.37 10.11 -12.15
CA LEU A 20 3.15 9.78 -11.41
C LEU A 20 2.83 10.73 -10.26
N GLY A 21 3.70 11.71 -9.96
CA GLY A 21 3.49 12.66 -8.88
C GLY A 21 3.41 12.00 -7.50
N LEU A 22 4.30 11.04 -7.21
CA LEU A 22 4.30 10.31 -5.93
C LEU A 22 4.90 11.12 -4.77
N PHE A 23 5.79 12.07 -5.06
CA PHE A 23 6.40 12.95 -4.07
C PHE A 23 5.91 14.39 -4.25
N GLY A 24 5.78 15.12 -3.14
CA GLY A 24 4.99 16.34 -2.98
C GLY A 24 5.30 17.54 -3.89
N ASP A 25 5.73 18.66 -3.30
CA ASP A 25 5.74 19.99 -3.93
C ASP A 25 6.85 20.20 -4.95
N PHE A 26 7.93 19.41 -4.86
CA PHE A 26 9.04 19.52 -5.79
C PHE A 26 8.77 18.74 -7.07
N LYS A 27 8.61 19.48 -8.17
CA LYS A 27 8.53 18.95 -9.53
C LYS A 27 9.74 19.44 -10.33
N PRO A 28 10.66 18.55 -10.77
CA PRO A 28 11.75 18.95 -11.66
C PRO A 28 11.20 19.62 -12.92
N LYS A 29 11.84 20.72 -13.37
CA LYS A 29 11.37 21.48 -14.54
C LYS A 29 11.23 20.65 -15.82
N PHE A 30 12.08 19.64 -15.99
CA PHE A 30 12.07 18.74 -17.15
C PHE A 30 11.01 17.64 -17.08
N ALA A 31 10.43 17.39 -15.90
CA ALA A 31 9.48 16.31 -15.71
C ALA A 31 8.05 16.82 -15.92
N LYS A 32 7.29 16.19 -16.82
CA LYS A 32 5.84 16.38 -16.89
C LYS A 32 5.17 15.40 -15.91
N ARG A 33 4.37 15.96 -15.00
CA ARG A 33 3.50 15.17 -14.11
C ARG A 33 2.24 14.79 -14.88
N TYR A 34 1.94 13.49 -14.96
CA TYR A 34 0.77 12.94 -15.64
C TYR A 34 -0.34 12.53 -14.67
N ALA A 35 0.00 12.31 -13.39
CA ALA A 35 -0.95 12.01 -12.32
C ALA A 35 -0.48 12.64 -11.00
N ASP A 36 -1.39 12.77 -10.02
CA ASP A 36 -1.08 13.22 -8.66
C ASP A 36 -1.33 12.08 -7.67
N LEU A 37 -0.60 10.97 -7.85
CA LEU A 37 -0.84 9.75 -7.07
C LEU A 37 -0.42 9.90 -5.60
N GLY A 38 0.50 10.80 -5.27
CA GLY A 38 0.90 11.06 -3.88
C GLY A 38 -0.30 11.43 -3.00
N ALA A 39 -1.15 12.35 -3.47
CA ALA A 39 -2.37 12.74 -2.76
C ALA A 39 -3.36 11.58 -2.62
N GLN A 40 -3.53 10.78 -3.69
CA GLN A 40 -4.42 9.63 -3.67
C GLN A 40 -3.95 8.54 -2.70
N VAL A 41 -2.64 8.24 -2.67
CA VAL A 41 -2.03 7.29 -1.74
C VAL A 41 -2.23 7.75 -0.30
N VAL A 42 -1.98 9.04 -0.01
CA VAL A 42 -2.21 9.58 1.34
C VAL A 42 -3.68 9.46 1.75
N GLY A 43 -4.61 9.73 0.84
CA GLY A 43 -6.04 9.55 1.08
C GLY A 43 -6.41 8.10 1.41
N ALA A 44 -5.95 7.16 0.58
CA ALA A 44 -6.21 5.74 0.76
C ALA A 44 -5.64 5.21 2.09
N LEU A 45 -4.43 5.63 2.48
CA LEU A 45 -3.83 5.21 3.75
C LEU A 45 -4.53 5.80 4.98
N ARG A 46 -5.07 7.02 4.87
CA ARG A 46 -5.89 7.61 5.94
C ARG A 46 -7.22 6.89 6.11
N GLU A 47 -7.84 6.51 5.00
CA GLU A 47 -9.07 5.71 5.00
C GLU A 47 -8.83 4.38 5.70
N PHE A 48 -7.78 3.67 5.29
CA PHE A 48 -7.35 2.42 5.92
C PHE A 48 -7.08 2.56 7.42
N ASP A 49 -6.31 3.58 7.84
CA ASP A 49 -6.05 3.83 9.27
C ASP A 49 -7.34 4.09 10.05
N ARG A 50 -8.30 4.83 9.46
CA ARG A 50 -9.61 5.06 10.07
C ARG A 50 -10.37 3.75 10.23
N GLU A 51 -10.50 2.96 9.17
CA GLU A 51 -11.26 1.71 9.21
C GLU A 51 -10.68 0.70 10.21
N VAL A 52 -9.35 0.62 10.32
CA VAL A 52 -8.68 -0.21 11.35
C VAL A 52 -8.97 0.28 12.76
N ARG A 53 -8.94 1.60 12.99
CA ARG A 53 -9.22 2.19 14.32
C ARG A 53 -10.68 2.05 14.73
N GLU A 54 -11.60 2.15 13.78
CA GLU A 54 -13.03 1.97 13.98
C GLU A 54 -13.43 0.49 14.07
N GLY A 55 -12.54 -0.42 13.67
CA GLY A 55 -12.79 -1.85 13.64
C GLY A 55 -13.72 -2.29 12.50
N SER A 56 -13.91 -1.45 11.48
CA SER A 56 -14.67 -1.81 10.28
C SER A 56 -13.82 -2.60 9.27
N PHE A 57 -12.49 -2.51 9.36
CA PHE A 57 -11.56 -3.38 8.65
C PHE A 57 -10.67 -4.16 9.64
N PRO A 58 -10.36 -5.45 9.39
CA PRO A 58 -10.87 -6.28 8.28
C PRO A 58 -12.34 -6.71 8.48
N THR A 59 -13.01 -7.06 7.38
CA THR A 59 -14.33 -7.72 7.44
C THR A 59 -14.17 -9.25 7.37
N ALA A 60 -15.29 -9.96 7.28
CA ALA A 60 -15.29 -11.40 7.05
C ALA A 60 -14.64 -11.78 5.70
N ASP A 61 -14.72 -10.92 4.68
CA ASP A 61 -14.18 -11.21 3.34
C ASP A 61 -12.64 -11.18 3.33
N GLU A 62 -12.04 -10.37 4.21
CA GLU A 62 -10.58 -10.30 4.39
C GLU A 62 -10.07 -11.15 5.58
N THR A 63 -10.92 -12.01 6.14
CA THR A 63 -10.59 -12.84 7.30
C THR A 63 -10.69 -14.33 6.96
N PHE A 64 -9.63 -15.08 7.25
CA PHE A 64 -9.69 -16.55 7.21
C PHE A 64 -10.33 -17.11 8.47
N THR A 65 -11.28 -18.03 8.30
CA THR A 65 -11.89 -18.78 9.42
C THR A 65 -11.18 -20.10 9.67
N MET A 66 -11.16 -20.55 10.92
CA MET A 66 -10.67 -21.87 11.31
C MET A 66 -11.83 -22.86 11.42
N LYS A 67 -11.62 -24.12 11.00
CA LYS A 67 -12.59 -25.18 11.27
C LYS A 67 -12.70 -25.43 12.77
N GLU A 68 -13.91 -25.69 13.26
CA GLU A 68 -14.17 -25.93 14.68
C GLU A 68 -13.30 -27.05 15.27
N SER A 69 -13.05 -28.11 14.51
CA SER A 69 -12.19 -29.23 14.92
C SER A 69 -10.75 -28.80 15.22
N GLU A 70 -10.21 -27.88 14.43
CA GLU A 70 -8.86 -27.36 14.59
C GLU A 70 -8.78 -26.42 15.79
N LEU A 71 -9.80 -25.59 15.99
CA LEU A 71 -9.89 -24.69 17.15
C LEU A 71 -9.88 -25.48 18.47
N LEU A 72 -10.69 -26.55 18.53
CA LEU A 72 -10.74 -27.45 19.69
C LEU A 72 -9.41 -28.20 19.92
N SER A 73 -8.70 -28.55 18.85
CA SER A 73 -7.37 -29.15 18.94
C SER A 73 -6.37 -28.19 19.57
N LEU A 74 -6.33 -26.94 19.07
CA LEU A 74 -5.44 -25.89 19.57
C LEU A 74 -5.72 -25.54 21.03
N GLN A 75 -6.99 -25.40 21.42
CA GLN A 75 -7.36 -25.13 22.81
C GLN A 75 -6.87 -26.23 23.77
N ARG A 76 -6.98 -27.50 23.35
CA ARG A 76 -6.47 -28.64 24.12
C ARG A 76 -4.96 -28.60 24.26
N SER A 77 -4.21 -28.31 23.20
CA SER A 77 -2.75 -28.24 23.26
C SER A 77 -2.26 -27.06 24.12
N MET A 78 -2.93 -25.91 24.07
CA MET A 78 -2.60 -24.74 24.90
C MET A 78 -2.85 -24.99 26.40
N ALA A 79 -3.91 -25.71 26.75
CA ALA A 79 -4.21 -26.07 28.14
C ALA A 79 -3.16 -27.03 28.73
N GLN A 80 -2.68 -27.98 27.92
CA GLN A 80 -1.63 -28.93 28.31
C GLN A 80 -0.27 -28.24 28.53
N GLN A 81 0.06 -27.22 27.74
CA GLN A 81 1.32 -26.46 27.88
C GLN A 81 1.36 -25.54 29.11
N LYS A 82 0.21 -25.05 29.60
CA LYS A 82 0.14 -24.21 30.81
C LYS A 82 0.18 -25.02 32.11
N ALA A 83 -0.02 -26.33 32.04
CA ALA A 83 -0.10 -27.22 33.20
C ALA A 83 1.24 -27.90 33.54
N GLY A 84 2.29 -27.69 32.73
CA GLY A 84 3.66 -28.16 32.97
C GLY A 84 4.61 -26.99 33.16
#